data_AF-Q9H984-F1
#
_entry.id   AF-Q9H984-F1
#
_cell.length_a   1.000
_cell.length_b   1.000
_cell.length_c   1.000
_cell.angle_alpha   90.00
_cell.angle_beta   90.00
_cell.angle_gamma   90.00
#
_symmetry.space_group_name_H-M   'P 1'
#
loop_
_entity.id
_entity.type
_entity.pdbx_description
1 polymer ?
#
loop_
_entity_poly.entity_id
_entity_poly.type
_entity_poly.pdbx_seq_one_letter_code
_entity_poly.pdbx_strand_id
1 'polypeptide(L)'
;MRPKPHYVVIKKDAETNEAIYCTKEPFIKARVIVIRWLVSFWLEPKPHTGPHIPGMEGEVLPKNIQRAAASLVSREESKNDNADKTDRTTEPEQSHSNTSTLTEREPSSSSLCSIDEEHLTDIEIVRRVFSSKRSNVNFVTEIFRQAFLLPICEAAAMRKVVKVYQEWIQQEEKPLFMQEPEEIVITSSDLPCIENVTDHDISMEEGEKREEENGTNTADHVRNSSWAKNGSYQGALHNASEEATEQNIRAGTQAVLQVFIINSSNIFLLEPANEIKNLLDEHTDMCKRILNIYRYMVVQVSMDKKTWEQMLLVLLRVTESVLKMPSQAFLQFQGKKNMTLAGRLAGPLFQTLIVAWIKANLNVYISRELWDDLLSVLSSLTYWEELATEWSLTMETLTKVLARNLYSLDLSDLPLDKLSEQKQKKHKGKGVGHEFQKVSVDKSFSRGWSRD
;
A
#
# COMPACT_ATOMS: atom_id res chain seq x y z
N MET A 1 -4.49 -0.04 -21.44
CA MET A 1 -3.47 -1.10 -21.23
C MET A 1 -2.11 -0.53 -21.56
N ARG A 2 -1.09 -0.83 -20.75
CA ARG A 2 0.31 -0.54 -21.05
C ARG A 2 0.85 -1.64 -21.98
N PRO A 3 1.63 -1.29 -23.00
CA PRO A 3 2.13 -2.26 -23.97
C PRO A 3 3.06 -3.28 -23.29
N LYS A 4 3.02 -4.51 -23.81
CA LYS A 4 3.90 -5.59 -23.35
C LYS A 4 5.38 -5.27 -23.63
N PRO A 5 6.26 -5.36 -22.62
CA PRO A 5 7.69 -5.18 -22.83
C PRO A 5 8.28 -6.32 -23.68
N HIS A 6 9.31 -6.00 -24.46
CA HIS A 6 10.04 -7.00 -25.23
C HIS A 6 11.06 -7.73 -24.34
N TYR A 7 10.74 -8.98 -23.97
CA TYR A 7 11.57 -9.79 -23.09
C TYR A 7 12.66 -10.55 -23.87
N VAL A 8 13.89 -10.49 -23.37
CA VAL A 8 15.06 -11.20 -23.91
C VAL A 8 15.68 -12.05 -22.81
N VAL A 9 16.02 -13.30 -23.14
CA VAL A 9 16.73 -14.19 -22.21
C VAL A 9 18.20 -13.78 -22.14
N ILE A 10 18.70 -13.46 -20.94
CA ILE A 10 20.13 -13.14 -20.73
C ILE A 10 20.90 -14.38 -20.29
N LYS A 11 20.35 -15.13 -19.34
CA LYS A 11 21.03 -16.24 -18.67
C LYS A 11 20.01 -17.27 -18.24
N LYS A 12 20.43 -18.52 -18.03
CA LYS A 12 19.66 -19.50 -17.27
C LYS A 12 20.24 -19.59 -15.87
N ASP A 13 19.35 -19.55 -14.89
CA ASP A 13 19.71 -19.77 -13.50
C ASP A 13 20.37 -21.15 -13.34
N ALA A 14 21.48 -21.21 -12.60
CA ALA A 14 22.31 -22.41 -12.55
C ALA A 14 21.69 -23.52 -11.68
N GLU A 15 20.82 -23.17 -10.74
CA GLU A 15 20.22 -24.10 -9.78
C GLU A 15 18.84 -24.58 -10.27
N THR A 16 18.05 -23.66 -10.82
CA THR A 16 16.66 -23.92 -11.24
C THR A 16 16.53 -24.18 -12.75
N ASN A 17 17.58 -23.92 -13.54
CA ASN A 17 17.58 -23.96 -15.01
C ASN A 17 16.52 -23.02 -15.65
N GLU A 18 16.03 -22.05 -14.89
CA GLU A 18 15.03 -21.09 -15.32
C GLU A 18 15.65 -19.94 -16.11
N ALA A 19 15.00 -19.50 -17.18
CA ALA A 19 15.47 -18.37 -17.97
C ALA A 19 15.27 -17.05 -17.20
N ILE A 20 16.34 -16.26 -17.12
CA ILE A 20 16.32 -14.89 -16.59
C ILE A 20 16.07 -13.94 -17.76
N TYR A 21 14.98 -13.20 -17.65
CA TYR A 21 14.52 -12.26 -18.67
C TYR A 21 14.91 -10.82 -18.33
N CYS A 22 15.15 -10.02 -19.37
CA CYS A 22 15.27 -8.57 -19.26
C CYS A 22 14.51 -7.86 -20.38
N THR A 23 14.42 -6.53 -20.31
CA THR A 23 13.99 -5.69 -21.42
C THR A 23 15.17 -4.91 -21.99
N LYS A 24 15.09 -4.50 -23.27
CA LYS A 24 16.09 -3.64 -23.92
C LYS A 24 15.94 -2.14 -23.58
N GLU A 25 15.21 -1.81 -22.51
CA GLU A 25 14.98 -0.42 -22.12
C GLU A 25 16.28 0.22 -21.59
N PRO A 26 16.62 1.44 -22.05
CA PRO A 26 17.82 2.12 -21.58
C PRO A 26 17.71 2.43 -20.08
N PHE A 27 18.84 2.33 -19.38
CA PHE A 27 18.98 2.67 -17.96
C PHE A 27 18.07 1.89 -16.98
N ILE A 28 17.43 0.79 -17.40
CA ILE A 28 16.53 0.01 -16.52
C ILE A 28 17.21 -0.45 -15.23
N LYS A 29 18.47 -0.92 -15.34
CA LYS A 29 19.27 -1.33 -14.18
C LYS A 29 19.54 -0.17 -13.22
N ALA A 30 19.83 1.02 -13.75
CA ALA A 30 20.06 2.20 -12.92
C ALA A 30 18.77 2.60 -12.17
N ARG A 31 17.62 2.61 -12.85
CA ARG A 31 16.30 2.85 -12.22
C ARG A 31 16.05 1.86 -11.07
N VAL A 32 16.26 0.57 -11.32
CA VAL A 32 16.09 -0.49 -10.32
C VAL A 32 17.03 -0.31 -9.12
N ILE A 33 18.29 0.06 -9.36
CA ILE A 33 19.27 0.31 -8.29
C ILE A 33 18.82 1.49 -7.41
N VAL A 34 18.41 2.62 -8.02
CA VAL A 34 17.94 3.81 -7.28
C VAL A 34 16.69 3.47 -6.46
N ILE A 35 15.73 2.75 -7.04
CA ILE A 35 14.53 2.29 -6.33
C ILE A 35 14.91 1.41 -5.13
N ARG A 36 15.77 0.40 -5.34
CA ARG A 36 16.19 -0.52 -4.26
C ARG A 36 16.95 0.19 -3.16
N TRP A 37 17.82 1.14 -3.52
CA TRP A 37 18.55 1.98 -2.59
C TRP A 37 17.56 2.80 -1.74
N LEU A 38 16.64 3.53 -2.37
CA LEU A 38 15.67 4.33 -1.63
C LEU A 38 14.80 3.49 -0.70
N VAL A 39 14.32 2.34 -1.17
CA VAL A 39 13.47 1.45 -0.35
C VAL A 39 14.22 0.86 0.85
N SER A 40 15.54 0.67 0.76
CA SER A 40 16.33 0.12 1.88
C SER A 40 16.32 1.00 3.12
N PHE A 41 16.01 2.30 2.99
CA PHE A 41 15.85 3.17 4.16
C PHE A 41 14.50 2.98 4.83
N TRP A 42 13.46 2.55 4.12
CA TRP A 42 12.10 2.43 4.66
C TRP A 42 11.79 1.05 5.22
N LEU A 43 12.33 0.00 4.61
CA LEU A 43 12.21 -1.37 5.15
C LEU A 43 13.31 -1.58 6.18
N GLU A 44 12.98 -1.59 7.46
CA GLU A 44 13.97 -1.86 8.52
C GLU A 44 14.76 -3.14 8.22
N PRO A 45 16.10 -3.14 8.38
CA PRO A 45 16.78 -4.38 8.65
C PRO A 45 16.31 -4.84 10.02
N LYS A 46 15.49 -5.91 10.07
CA LYS A 46 15.10 -6.56 11.33
C LYS A 46 16.32 -6.60 12.25
N PRO A 47 16.25 -6.05 13.47
CA PRO A 47 17.35 -6.22 14.40
C PRO A 47 17.56 -7.73 14.54
N HIS A 48 18.78 -8.21 14.27
CA HIS A 48 19.14 -9.54 14.72
C HIS A 48 18.95 -9.49 16.23
N THR A 49 17.94 -10.19 16.74
CA THR A 49 17.87 -10.54 18.15
C THR A 49 19.24 -11.09 18.50
N GLY A 50 20.02 -10.32 19.27
CA GLY A 50 21.33 -10.73 19.73
C GLY A 50 21.22 -12.08 20.45
N PRO A 51 22.34 -12.82 20.59
CA PRO A 51 22.32 -14.14 21.20
C PRO A 51 21.61 -14.07 22.57
N HIS A 52 20.53 -14.85 22.70
CA HIS A 52 19.70 -14.91 23.88
C HIS A 52 20.47 -15.62 25.00
N ILE A 53 20.99 -14.86 25.97
CA ILE A 53 21.57 -15.41 27.20
C ILE A 53 20.40 -15.73 28.15
N PRO A 54 20.18 -16.99 28.57
CA PRO A 54 19.09 -17.33 29.48
C PRO A 54 19.30 -16.71 30.86
N GLY A 55 18.34 -15.90 31.35
CA GLY A 55 18.29 -15.47 32.76
C GLY A 55 18.04 -13.98 33.05
N MET A 56 17.95 -13.10 32.04
CA MET A 56 17.58 -11.69 32.25
C MET A 56 16.52 -11.28 31.22
N GLU A 57 15.26 -11.47 31.58
CA GLU A 57 14.14 -10.88 30.84
C GLU A 57 13.99 -9.42 31.28
N GLY A 58 14.19 -8.47 30.36
CA GLY A 58 13.56 -7.14 30.46
C GLY A 58 14.46 -5.90 30.51
N GLU A 59 15.78 -5.99 30.67
CA GLU A 59 16.64 -4.79 30.68
C GLU A 59 17.57 -4.73 29.47
N VAL A 60 17.43 -3.65 28.68
CA VAL A 60 18.35 -3.34 27.56
C VAL A 60 19.69 -2.92 28.15
N LEU A 61 20.61 -3.87 28.20
CA LEU A 61 21.94 -3.65 28.75
C LEU A 61 22.77 -2.76 27.79
N PRO A 62 23.48 -1.72 28.30
CA PRO A 62 24.33 -0.85 27.49
C PRO A 62 25.30 -1.64 26.58
N LYS A 63 25.49 -1.16 25.34
CA LYS A 63 26.31 -1.81 24.28
C LYS A 63 27.71 -2.24 24.74
N ASN A 64 28.26 -1.57 25.75
CA ASN A 64 29.56 -1.81 26.35
C ASN A 64 29.61 -3.20 27.01
N ILE A 65 28.52 -3.59 27.68
CA ILE A 65 28.42 -4.84 28.43
C ILE A 65 28.03 -5.99 27.50
N GLN A 66 27.22 -5.75 26.46
CA GLN A 66 26.99 -6.73 25.39
C GLN A 66 28.29 -7.12 24.68
N ARG A 67 29.16 -6.14 24.42
CA ARG A 67 30.47 -6.38 23.79
C ARG A 67 31.43 -7.13 24.72
N ALA A 68 31.37 -6.88 26.02
CA ALA A 68 32.11 -7.64 27.03
C ALA A 68 31.61 -9.09 27.18
N ALA A 69 30.29 -9.31 27.15
CA ALA A 69 29.68 -10.64 27.22
C ALA A 69 30.00 -11.49 25.97
N ALA A 70 29.95 -10.90 24.77
CA ALA A 70 30.36 -11.59 23.54
C ALA A 70 31.85 -11.96 23.52
N SER A 71 32.71 -11.12 24.13
CA SER A 71 34.13 -11.42 24.31
C SER A 71 34.39 -12.56 25.31
N LEU A 72 33.48 -12.79 26.26
CA LEU A 72 33.58 -13.91 27.21
C LEU A 72 33.15 -15.23 26.56
N VAL A 73 32.07 -15.24 25.78
CA VAL A 73 31.60 -16.41 25.02
C VAL A 73 32.63 -16.85 23.98
N SER A 74 33.29 -15.88 23.30
CA SER A 74 34.38 -16.17 22.36
C SER A 74 35.63 -16.77 23.01
N ARG A 75 35.76 -16.68 24.35
CA ARG A 75 36.89 -17.23 25.11
C ARG A 75 36.63 -18.64 25.64
N GLU A 76 35.37 -19.08 25.67
CA GLU A 76 34.98 -20.44 26.07
C GLU A 76 35.01 -21.44 24.89
N GLU A 77 34.90 -20.98 23.64
CA GLU A 77 34.94 -21.85 22.45
C GLU A 77 36.37 -22.24 21.99
N SER A 78 37.43 -21.64 22.54
CA SER A 78 38.82 -21.92 22.14
C SER A 78 39.56 -22.94 23.01
N LYS A 79 38.85 -23.85 23.70
CA LYS A 79 39.47 -24.90 24.53
C LYS A 79 38.90 -26.29 24.21
N ASN A 80 39.28 -26.83 23.05
CA ASN A 80 39.33 -28.26 22.80
C ASN A 80 40.26 -28.55 21.61
N ASP A 81 41.50 -28.95 21.90
CA ASP A 81 42.30 -29.96 21.16
C ASP A 81 43.79 -29.81 21.50
N ASN A 82 44.31 -30.67 22.39
CA ASN A 82 45.44 -31.57 22.06
C ASN A 82 45.94 -32.37 23.27
N ALA A 83 46.43 -33.57 22.94
CA ALA A 83 46.93 -34.61 23.81
C ALA A 83 48.39 -34.40 24.29
N ASP A 84 48.67 -35.03 25.43
CA ASP A 84 49.94 -35.60 25.93
C ASP A 84 51.12 -34.70 26.38
N LYS A 85 51.44 -34.86 27.68
CA LYS A 85 52.74 -34.84 28.40
C LYS A 85 53.66 -33.60 28.53
N THR A 86 54.03 -33.39 29.82
CA THR A 86 55.27 -32.82 30.43
C THR A 86 55.58 -31.35 30.11
N ASP A 87 55.96 -30.45 31.02
CA ASP A 87 56.80 -30.52 32.21
C ASP A 87 56.54 -29.26 33.08
N ARG A 88 57.18 -29.26 34.25
CA ARG A 88 57.15 -28.40 35.45
C ARG A 88 57.04 -26.86 35.34
N THR A 89 56.70 -26.31 36.51
CA THR A 89 57.24 -25.14 37.26
C THR A 89 56.37 -23.88 37.49
N THR A 90 56.28 -23.54 38.80
CA THR A 90 56.12 -22.24 39.51
C THR A 90 54.74 -21.60 39.71
N GLU A 91 54.30 -21.65 40.98
CA GLU A 91 53.37 -20.77 41.74
C GLU A 91 53.89 -19.31 41.88
N PRO A 92 53.24 -18.38 42.63
CA PRO A 92 51.83 -17.93 42.68
C PRO A 92 51.76 -16.36 42.66
N GLU A 93 50.72 -15.77 43.30
CA GLU A 93 50.52 -14.33 43.67
C GLU A 93 49.55 -13.56 42.75
N GLN A 94 48.61 -12.72 43.21
CA GLN A 94 48.31 -12.19 44.53
C GLN A 94 46.87 -11.62 44.49
N SER A 95 46.06 -11.95 45.49
CA SER A 95 44.78 -11.31 45.78
C SER A 95 44.99 -10.18 46.78
N HIS A 96 44.69 -8.93 46.41
CA HIS A 96 44.54 -7.82 47.35
C HIS A 96 43.31 -6.99 46.99
N SER A 97 42.28 -7.11 47.82
CA SER A 97 41.21 -6.13 47.95
C SER A 97 41.79 -4.81 48.44
N ASN A 98 41.23 -3.68 48.02
CA ASN A 98 41.11 -2.50 48.88
C ASN A 98 39.88 -1.67 48.49
N THR A 99 39.02 -1.48 49.49
CA THR A 99 37.95 -0.50 49.52
C THR A 99 38.55 0.88 49.75
N SER A 100 38.04 1.93 49.11
CA SER A 100 38.24 3.32 49.54
C SER A 100 37.12 4.22 49.04
N THR A 101 36.43 4.80 50.02
CA THR A 101 35.47 5.90 49.97
C THR A 101 36.16 7.21 49.58
N LEU A 102 35.56 8.05 48.72
CA LEU A 102 35.25 9.47 49.02
C LEU A 102 34.87 10.34 47.81
N THR A 103 33.88 11.20 48.09
CA THR A 103 33.48 12.47 47.46
C THR A 103 32.64 12.43 46.19
N GLU A 104 31.34 12.65 46.42
CA GLU A 104 30.44 13.33 45.51
C GLU A 104 31.10 14.61 44.99
N ARG A 105 31.29 14.67 43.66
CA ARG A 105 31.36 15.92 42.91
C ARG A 105 30.26 15.84 41.87
N GLU A 106 29.24 16.66 42.04
CA GLU A 106 28.24 16.88 41.00
C GLU A 106 28.94 17.34 39.72
N PRO A 107 28.70 16.69 38.55
CA PRO A 107 29.05 17.30 37.29
C PRO A 107 28.08 18.46 37.04
N SER A 108 28.65 19.66 37.00
CA SER A 108 27.94 20.91 36.73
C SER A 108 27.09 20.82 35.45
N SER A 109 25.81 21.13 35.59
CA SER A 109 24.84 21.30 34.52
C SER A 109 25.11 22.60 33.75
N SER A 110 25.98 22.55 32.74
CA SER A 110 26.06 23.63 31.75
C SER A 110 26.55 23.13 30.39
N SER A 111 25.71 22.35 29.72
CA SER A 111 25.66 22.19 28.26
C SER A 111 24.33 21.52 27.91
N LEU A 112 23.27 22.32 27.82
CA LEU A 112 21.97 21.91 27.30
C LEU A 112 22.02 21.86 25.76
N CYS A 113 22.82 20.96 25.21
CA CYS A 113 22.51 20.38 23.89
C CYS A 113 21.75 19.08 24.19
N SER A 114 20.54 18.96 23.67
CA SER A 114 19.63 17.86 23.97
C SER A 114 20.30 16.50 23.79
N ILE A 115 20.27 15.69 24.85
CA ILE A 115 20.65 14.27 24.88
C ILE A 115 19.86 13.42 23.85
N ASP A 116 18.81 13.99 23.25
CA ASP A 116 17.99 13.35 22.21
C ASP A 116 18.67 13.30 20.82
N GLU A 117 19.82 13.96 20.61
CA GLU A 117 20.54 13.92 19.32
C GLU A 117 21.52 12.74 19.16
N GLU A 118 21.89 12.03 20.22
CA GLU A 118 23.10 11.17 20.16
C GLU A 118 22.93 9.74 19.61
N HIS A 119 21.74 9.26 19.23
CA HIS A 119 21.59 7.88 18.70
C HIS A 119 20.62 7.71 17.51
N LEU A 120 20.58 8.65 16.56
CA LEU A 120 19.89 8.37 15.29
C LEU A 120 20.75 7.45 14.43
N THR A 121 20.17 6.34 13.98
CA THR A 121 20.83 5.50 12.97
C THR A 121 20.98 6.28 11.67
N ASP A 122 22.00 5.99 10.85
CA ASP A 122 22.18 6.60 9.53
C ASP A 122 20.89 6.51 8.68
N ILE A 123 20.14 5.42 8.84
CA ILE A 123 18.85 5.19 8.19
C ILE A 123 17.82 6.23 8.63
N GLU A 124 17.74 6.54 9.92
CA GLU A 124 16.79 7.51 10.46
C GLU A 124 17.12 8.94 10.03
N ILE A 125 18.40 9.29 9.96
CA ILE A 125 18.85 10.57 9.40
C ILE A 125 18.38 10.71 7.94
N VAL A 126 18.58 9.67 7.13
CA VAL A 126 18.15 9.67 5.73
C VAL A 126 16.62 9.76 5.60
N ARG A 127 15.85 9.04 6.43
CA ARG A 127 14.38 9.16 6.47
C ARG A 127 13.93 10.58 6.82
N ARG A 128 14.57 11.20 7.81
CA ARG A 128 14.28 12.60 8.19
C ARG A 128 14.55 13.55 7.03
N VAL A 129 15.67 13.40 6.32
CA VAL A 129 15.96 14.23 5.14
C VAL A 129 14.92 14.03 4.04
N PHE A 130 14.55 12.78 3.73
CA PHE A 130 13.52 12.54 2.71
C PHE A 130 12.12 13.01 3.12
N SER A 131 11.89 13.18 4.42
CA SER A 131 10.62 13.65 4.99
C SER A 131 10.68 15.11 5.45
N SER A 132 11.75 15.86 5.18
CA SER A 132 11.93 17.23 5.70
C SER A 132 11.39 18.33 4.79
N LYS A 133 11.12 18.01 3.52
CA LYS A 133 10.60 18.95 2.53
C LYS A 133 9.59 18.28 1.62
N ARG A 134 8.61 19.05 1.17
CA ARG A 134 7.61 18.58 0.19
C ARG A 134 8.24 18.09 -1.11
N SER A 135 9.28 18.77 -1.60
CA SER A 135 10.04 18.35 -2.79
C SER A 135 10.69 16.98 -2.60
N ASN A 136 11.21 16.68 -1.40
CA ASN A 136 11.79 15.38 -1.08
C ASN A 136 10.73 14.27 -1.03
N VAL A 137 9.57 14.53 -0.43
CA VAL A 137 8.46 13.57 -0.41
C VAL A 137 7.91 13.31 -1.81
N ASN A 138 7.78 14.36 -2.63
CA ASN A 138 7.41 14.23 -4.03
C ASN A 138 8.43 13.39 -4.81
N PHE A 139 9.73 13.59 -4.54
CA PHE A 139 10.79 12.78 -5.12
C PHE A 139 10.65 11.31 -4.72
N VAL A 140 10.46 10.99 -3.43
CA VAL A 140 10.24 9.62 -2.95
C VAL A 140 9.03 8.99 -3.66
N THR A 141 7.92 9.73 -3.69
CA THR A 141 6.67 9.30 -4.32
C THR A 141 6.86 9.04 -5.81
N GLU A 142 7.62 9.89 -6.51
CA GLU A 142 7.93 9.70 -7.93
C GLU A 142 8.81 8.48 -8.16
N ILE A 143 9.84 8.26 -7.35
CA ILE A 143 10.69 7.05 -7.46
C ILE A 143 9.84 5.78 -7.22
N PHE A 144 8.91 5.81 -6.27
CA PHE A 144 8.01 4.69 -6.03
C PHE A 144 7.00 4.52 -7.17
N ARG A 145 6.49 5.61 -7.75
CA ARG A 145 5.67 5.58 -8.96
C ARG A 145 6.41 4.90 -10.12
N GLN A 146 7.69 5.22 -10.31
CA GLN A 146 8.53 4.60 -11.33
C GLN A 146 8.69 3.09 -11.12
N ALA A 147 8.65 2.60 -9.86
CA ALA A 147 8.69 1.17 -9.58
C ALA A 147 7.46 0.44 -10.13
N PHE A 148 6.25 1.00 -9.98
CA PHE A 148 5.04 0.44 -10.58
C PHE A 148 5.04 0.48 -12.12
N LEU A 149 5.94 1.24 -12.72
CA LEU A 149 6.16 1.31 -14.16
C LEU A 149 7.26 0.37 -14.66
N LEU A 150 7.95 -0.39 -13.81
CA LEU A 150 8.93 -1.36 -14.25
C LEU A 150 8.28 -2.51 -15.06
N PRO A 151 9.04 -3.22 -15.91
CA PRO A 151 8.60 -4.48 -16.51
C PRO A 151 8.56 -5.60 -15.46
N ILE A 152 7.72 -6.61 -15.66
CA ILE A 152 7.52 -7.66 -14.64
C ILE A 152 8.77 -8.50 -14.32
N CYS A 153 9.75 -8.56 -15.21
CA CYS A 153 11.03 -9.20 -14.91
C CYS A 153 11.79 -8.54 -13.74
N GLU A 154 11.41 -7.31 -13.36
CA GLU A 154 11.92 -6.57 -12.20
C GLU A 154 10.95 -6.57 -11.00
N ALA A 155 10.02 -7.53 -10.94
CA ALA A 155 9.02 -7.66 -9.87
C ALA A 155 9.62 -7.64 -8.45
N ALA A 156 10.85 -8.10 -8.26
CA ALA A 156 11.54 -8.02 -6.97
C ALA A 156 11.70 -6.57 -6.46
N ALA A 157 11.94 -5.59 -7.33
CA ALA A 157 12.00 -4.18 -6.94
C ALA A 157 10.61 -3.63 -6.62
N MET A 158 9.61 -4.00 -7.43
CA MET A 158 8.21 -3.64 -7.18
C MET A 158 7.72 -4.17 -5.83
N ARG A 159 8.02 -5.44 -5.50
CA ARG A 159 7.66 -6.07 -4.22
C ARG A 159 8.15 -5.26 -3.02
N LYS A 160 9.37 -4.74 -3.09
CA LYS A 160 9.94 -3.93 -2.02
C LYS A 160 9.15 -2.62 -1.84
N VAL A 161 8.80 -1.93 -2.93
CA VAL A 161 7.97 -0.71 -2.86
C VAL A 161 6.56 -1.01 -2.33
N VAL A 162 5.93 -2.09 -2.82
CA VAL A 162 4.63 -2.56 -2.31
C VAL A 162 4.70 -2.85 -0.81
N LYS A 163 5.80 -3.45 -0.34
CA LYS A 163 6.01 -3.71 1.08
C LYS A 163 6.13 -2.42 1.90
N VAL A 164 6.83 -1.40 1.39
CA VAL A 164 6.92 -0.09 2.07
C VAL A 164 5.53 0.53 2.21
N TYR A 165 4.74 0.57 1.14
CA TYR A 165 3.36 1.07 1.21
C TYR A 165 2.50 0.24 2.15
N GLN A 166 2.67 -1.08 2.15
CA GLN A 166 1.96 -1.95 3.08
C GLN A 166 2.28 -1.59 4.53
N GLU A 167 3.55 -1.41 4.89
CA GLU A 167 3.97 -0.99 6.23
C GLU A 167 3.39 0.39 6.58
N TRP A 168 3.53 1.39 5.71
CA TRP A 168 2.96 2.73 5.92
C TRP A 168 1.43 2.72 6.13
N ILE A 169 0.70 1.89 5.37
CA ILE A 169 -0.75 1.79 5.46
C ILE A 169 -1.18 1.03 6.74
N GLN A 170 -0.44 0.00 7.15
CA GLN A 170 -0.81 -0.90 8.26
C GLN A 170 -0.27 -0.46 9.62
N GLN A 171 0.85 0.25 9.67
CA GLN A 171 1.44 0.72 10.92
C GLN A 171 0.58 1.80 11.58
N GLU A 172 0.57 1.84 12.90
CA GLU A 172 -0.18 2.82 13.68
C GLU A 172 0.46 4.22 13.57
N GLU A 173 1.78 4.31 13.78
CA GLU A 173 2.52 5.57 13.66
C GLU A 173 2.78 5.92 12.20
N LYS A 174 2.00 6.86 11.66
CA LYS A 174 2.12 7.29 10.26
C LYS A 174 3.39 8.13 10.03
N PRO A 175 4.10 7.96 8.90
CA PRO A 175 5.16 8.88 8.49
C PRO A 175 4.64 10.31 8.46
N LEU A 176 5.50 11.30 8.73
CA LEU A 176 5.10 12.71 8.85
C LEU A 176 4.25 13.19 7.66
N PHE A 177 4.60 12.82 6.44
CA PHE A 177 3.87 13.24 5.24
C PHE A 177 2.47 12.63 5.08
N MET A 178 2.16 11.56 5.83
CA MET A 178 0.83 10.94 5.90
C MET A 178 -0.02 11.44 7.07
N GLN A 179 0.56 12.21 7.98
CA GLN A 179 -0.21 12.82 9.07
C GLN A 179 -1.08 13.93 8.50
N GLU A 180 -2.20 14.21 9.18
CA GLU A 180 -3.10 15.26 8.76
C GLU A 180 -2.39 16.63 8.81
N PRO A 181 -2.64 17.51 7.81
CA PRO A 181 -2.16 18.88 7.87
C PRO A 181 -2.62 19.53 9.18
N GLU A 182 -1.74 20.33 9.80
CA GLU A 182 -2.19 21.15 10.93
C GLU A 182 -3.27 22.09 10.41
N GLU A 183 -4.44 22.10 11.06
CA GLU A 183 -5.44 23.12 10.80
C GLU A 183 -4.77 24.45 11.06
N ILE A 184 -4.53 25.21 9.99
CA ILE A 184 -4.10 26.59 10.11
C ILE A 184 -5.32 27.32 10.67
N VAL A 185 -5.44 27.32 12.00
CA VAL A 185 -6.28 28.25 12.73
C VAL A 185 -5.68 29.60 12.44
N ILE A 186 -6.12 30.20 11.34
CA ILE A 186 -6.00 31.64 11.15
C ILE A 186 -6.96 32.20 12.20
N THR A 187 -6.49 32.37 13.42
CA THR A 187 -7.06 33.32 14.36
C THR A 187 -7.06 34.64 13.60
N SER A 188 -8.24 35.04 13.14
CA SER A 188 -8.53 36.24 12.37
C SER A 188 -8.36 37.52 13.21
N SER A 189 -7.35 37.58 14.08
CA SER A 189 -7.18 38.65 15.06
C SER A 189 -6.02 39.60 14.80
N ASP A 190 -5.15 39.38 13.80
CA ASP A 190 -3.99 40.25 13.56
C ASP A 190 -3.80 40.63 12.08
N LEU A 191 -4.84 41.17 11.44
CA LEU A 191 -4.68 41.98 10.23
C LEU A 191 -5.17 43.41 10.52
N PRO A 192 -4.31 44.45 10.38
CA PRO A 192 -4.73 45.82 10.56
C PRO A 192 -5.67 46.22 9.42
N CYS A 193 -6.90 46.54 9.79
CA CYS A 193 -7.90 47.13 8.91
C CYS A 193 -7.36 48.44 8.34
N ILE A 194 -7.16 48.53 7.02
CA ILE A 194 -7.12 49.81 6.33
C ILE A 194 -8.51 50.02 5.73
N GLU A 195 -9.33 50.77 6.47
CA GLU A 195 -10.47 51.49 5.90
C GLU A 195 -9.97 52.35 4.74
N ASN A 196 -10.55 52.18 3.57
CA ASN A 196 -10.79 53.28 2.66
C ASN A 196 -12.10 53.03 1.92
N VAL A 197 -13.10 53.74 2.42
CA VAL A 197 -14.40 53.99 1.82
C VAL A 197 -14.19 54.62 0.44
N THR A 198 -14.86 54.09 -0.59
CA THR A 198 -15.51 54.88 -1.64
C THR A 198 -16.51 54.00 -2.36
N ASP A 199 -17.78 54.30 -2.08
CA ASP A 199 -18.94 53.88 -2.86
C ASP A 199 -18.76 54.25 -4.34
N HIS A 200 -19.07 53.32 -5.25
CA HIS A 200 -19.96 53.59 -6.38
C HIS A 200 -20.53 52.29 -6.97
N ASP A 201 -21.84 52.12 -6.74
CA ASP A 201 -22.74 51.23 -7.49
C ASP A 201 -22.94 51.72 -8.94
N ILE A 202 -23.31 50.76 -9.81
CA ILE A 202 -24.31 50.80 -10.90
C ILE A 202 -23.86 50.11 -12.21
N SER A 203 -24.45 48.92 -12.39
CA SER A 203 -25.09 48.27 -13.56
C SER A 203 -24.44 48.12 -14.95
N MET A 204 -24.70 46.93 -15.49
CA MET A 204 -24.62 46.50 -16.89
C MET A 204 -25.36 47.41 -17.88
N GLU A 205 -24.84 47.52 -19.11
CA GLU A 205 -25.62 47.31 -20.34
C GLU A 205 -24.72 47.03 -21.56
N GLU A 206 -25.31 46.35 -22.54
CA GLU A 206 -24.78 45.80 -23.79
C GLU A 206 -24.26 46.87 -24.79
N GLY A 207 -23.39 46.45 -25.72
CA GLY A 207 -22.96 47.32 -26.82
C GLY A 207 -21.97 46.69 -27.81
N GLU A 208 -22.49 45.83 -28.69
CA GLU A 208 -21.94 45.40 -29.98
C GLU A 208 -21.12 46.44 -30.79
N LYS A 209 -19.92 46.06 -31.29
CA LYS A 209 -19.49 46.02 -32.73
C LYS A 209 -18.00 46.34 -32.99
N ARG A 210 -17.38 45.40 -33.72
CA ARG A 210 -16.43 45.53 -34.87
C ARG A 210 -15.04 46.13 -34.61
N GLU A 211 -13.96 45.38 -34.90
CA GLU A 211 -13.25 45.28 -36.21
C GLU A 211 -12.87 46.68 -36.73
N GLU A 212 -11.64 47.04 -37.11
CA GLU A 212 -10.53 46.32 -37.72
C GLU A 212 -9.33 47.30 -37.73
N GLU A 213 -8.12 46.83 -37.44
CA GLU A 213 -6.97 46.76 -38.37
C GLU A 213 -6.02 47.99 -38.47
N ASN A 214 -4.74 47.59 -38.52
CA ASN A 214 -3.62 48.19 -39.24
C ASN A 214 -2.94 49.48 -38.74
N GLY A 215 -1.66 49.30 -38.38
CA GLY A 215 -0.64 49.69 -39.36
C GLY A 215 0.51 50.57 -38.86
N THR A 216 1.70 49.98 -38.86
CA THR A 216 3.01 50.58 -39.23
C THR A 216 3.73 51.57 -38.29
N ASN A 217 4.81 51.05 -37.71
CA ASN A 217 6.21 51.51 -37.79
C ASN A 217 6.52 53.02 -37.68
N THR A 218 7.36 53.38 -36.69
CA THR A 218 8.66 54.04 -36.93
C THR A 218 9.51 54.03 -35.64
N ALA A 219 10.81 53.81 -35.82
CA ALA A 219 11.85 53.84 -34.80
C ALA A 219 12.16 55.27 -34.33
N ASP A 220 12.57 55.46 -33.08
CA ASP A 220 13.86 56.10 -32.79
C ASP A 220 14.31 56.00 -31.32
N HIS A 221 15.63 55.97 -31.18
CA HIS A 221 16.45 55.78 -29.99
C HIS A 221 16.16 56.70 -28.79
N VAL A 222 16.12 56.14 -27.58
CA VAL A 222 16.87 56.67 -26.41
C VAL A 222 17.37 55.53 -25.53
N ARG A 223 18.69 55.39 -25.48
CA ARG A 223 19.43 54.57 -24.51
C ARG A 223 19.48 55.34 -23.20
N ASN A 224 18.95 54.78 -22.11
CA ASN A 224 19.38 55.16 -20.76
C ASN A 224 19.46 53.90 -19.88
N SER A 225 20.68 53.60 -19.43
CA SER A 225 20.95 52.65 -18.36
C SER A 225 20.61 53.29 -17.01
N SER A 226 19.84 52.60 -16.18
CA SER A 226 19.88 52.82 -14.73
C SER A 226 19.76 51.49 -14.00
N TRP A 227 20.92 50.90 -13.72
CA TRP A 227 21.07 50.06 -12.53
C TRP A 227 20.81 50.93 -11.30
N ALA A 228 19.74 50.64 -10.56
CA ALA A 228 19.72 50.47 -9.09
C ALA A 228 18.29 50.54 -8.53
N LYS A 229 18.03 49.62 -7.59
CA LYS A 229 17.11 49.76 -6.45
C LYS A 229 15.60 49.78 -6.73
N ASN A 230 15.00 48.58 -6.68
CA ASN A 230 14.14 48.14 -5.56
C ASN A 230 13.32 46.90 -5.98
N GLY A 231 13.96 45.72 -5.96
CA GLY A 231 13.31 44.42 -6.20
C GLY A 231 13.24 43.51 -4.97
N SER A 232 13.39 44.08 -3.76
CA SER A 232 13.65 43.29 -2.54
C SER A 232 12.39 42.75 -1.82
N TYR A 233 11.18 43.15 -2.22
CA TYR A 233 9.97 42.77 -1.48
C TYR A 233 9.06 41.79 -2.24
N GLN A 234 9.06 41.83 -3.58
CA GLN A 234 8.27 40.88 -4.38
C GLN A 234 8.88 39.46 -4.37
N GLY A 235 10.22 39.35 -4.42
CA GLY A 235 10.94 38.08 -4.32
C GLY A 235 10.92 37.49 -2.91
N ALA A 236 10.91 38.33 -1.86
CA ALA A 236 10.83 37.85 -0.48
C ALA A 236 9.46 37.25 -0.15
N LEU A 237 8.36 37.82 -0.66
CA LEU A 237 7.02 37.25 -0.50
C LEU A 237 6.82 35.96 -1.30
N HIS A 238 7.36 35.87 -2.52
CA HIS A 238 7.34 34.64 -3.32
C HIS A 238 8.19 33.54 -2.67
N ASN A 239 9.41 33.87 -2.22
CA ASN A 239 10.30 32.92 -1.55
C ASN A 239 9.76 32.48 -0.18
N ALA A 240 9.12 33.37 0.59
CA ALA A 240 8.49 33.01 1.86
C ALA A 240 7.25 32.13 1.65
N SER A 241 6.45 32.39 0.60
CA SER A 241 5.33 31.52 0.22
C SER A 241 5.82 30.16 -0.29
N GLU A 242 6.88 30.11 -1.08
CA GLU A 242 7.50 28.86 -1.54
C GLU A 242 8.10 28.08 -0.37
N GLU A 243 8.85 28.72 0.54
CA GLU A 243 9.36 28.09 1.77
C GLU A 243 8.24 27.54 2.65
N ALA A 244 7.15 28.28 2.83
CA ALA A 244 6.00 27.82 3.58
C ALA A 244 5.34 26.58 2.92
N THR A 245 5.28 26.51 1.59
CA THR A 245 4.79 25.32 0.88
C THR A 245 5.77 24.15 0.88
N GLU A 246 7.09 24.41 0.92
CA GLU A 246 8.11 23.37 1.06
C GLU A 246 8.10 22.74 2.45
N GLN A 247 7.74 23.52 3.49
CA GLN A 247 7.62 23.07 4.87
C GLN A 247 6.29 22.36 5.15
N ASN A 248 5.26 22.57 4.32
CA ASN A 248 3.99 21.85 4.41
C ASN A 248 4.12 20.43 3.82
N ILE A 249 4.66 19.53 4.64
CA ILE A 249 4.97 18.14 4.28
C ILE A 249 3.77 17.21 4.50
N ARG A 250 2.88 17.56 5.44
CA ARG A 250 1.73 16.76 5.87
C ARG A 250 0.64 16.80 4.81
N ALA A 251 0.55 15.74 4.00
CA ALA A 251 -0.45 15.64 2.93
C ALA A 251 -1.75 14.94 3.39
N GLY A 252 -1.78 14.39 4.61
CA GLY A 252 -2.87 13.56 5.11
C GLY A 252 -2.81 12.13 4.59
N THR A 253 -3.47 11.21 5.31
CA THR A 253 -3.43 9.79 4.97
C THR A 253 -4.17 9.53 3.65
N GLN A 254 -5.29 10.21 3.43
CA GLN A 254 -6.14 10.04 2.24
C GLN A 254 -5.38 10.29 0.93
N ALA A 255 -4.55 11.34 0.87
CA ALA A 255 -3.76 11.66 -0.32
C ALA A 255 -2.78 10.53 -0.68
N VAL A 256 -2.12 9.94 0.32
CA VAL A 256 -1.16 8.84 0.08
C VAL A 256 -1.88 7.55 -0.32
N LEU A 257 -3.05 7.27 0.26
CA LEU A 257 -3.90 6.15 -0.18
C LEU A 257 -4.30 6.32 -1.65
N GLN A 258 -4.76 7.51 -2.04
CA GLN A 258 -5.14 7.83 -3.42
C GLN A 258 -3.97 7.63 -4.39
N VAL A 259 -2.79 8.15 -4.05
CA VAL A 259 -1.56 7.98 -4.83
C VAL A 259 -1.21 6.50 -4.98
N PHE A 260 -1.27 5.72 -3.90
CA PHE A 260 -1.00 4.28 -3.95
C PHE A 260 -2.00 3.53 -4.85
N ILE A 261 -3.31 3.80 -4.70
CA ILE A 261 -4.37 3.19 -5.52
C ILE A 261 -4.13 3.45 -7.01
N ILE A 262 -3.89 4.70 -7.40
CA ILE A 262 -3.63 5.04 -8.81
C ILE A 262 -2.35 4.38 -9.30
N ASN A 263 -1.25 4.55 -8.56
CA ASN A 263 0.05 4.15 -9.05
C ASN A 263 0.20 2.63 -9.13
N SER A 264 -0.29 1.89 -8.12
CA SER A 264 -0.22 0.43 -8.09
C SER A 264 -1.13 -0.23 -9.15
N SER A 265 -2.18 0.46 -9.62
CA SER A 265 -3.02 -0.01 -10.74
C SER A 265 -2.20 -0.29 -12.02
N ASN A 266 -1.07 0.41 -12.21
CA ASN A 266 -0.21 0.25 -13.38
C ASN A 266 0.40 -1.15 -13.51
N ILE A 267 0.45 -1.93 -12.42
CA ILE A 267 0.88 -3.33 -12.46
C ILE A 267 -0.20 -4.20 -13.10
N PHE A 268 -1.47 -3.99 -12.77
CA PHE A 268 -2.58 -4.74 -13.39
C PHE A 268 -2.75 -4.39 -14.87
N LEU A 269 -2.51 -3.13 -15.23
CA LEU A 269 -2.67 -2.63 -16.59
C LEU A 269 -1.50 -2.98 -17.51
N LEU A 270 -0.44 -3.61 -17.00
CA LEU A 270 0.64 -4.15 -17.82
C LEU A 270 0.13 -5.33 -18.66
N GLU A 271 0.35 -5.30 -19.97
CA GLU A 271 -0.03 -6.41 -20.83
C GLU A 271 0.76 -7.69 -20.46
N PRO A 272 0.07 -8.80 -20.15
CA PRO A 272 0.71 -10.00 -19.61
C PRO A 272 1.50 -10.79 -20.65
N ALA A 273 2.66 -11.30 -20.24
CA ALA A 273 3.44 -12.29 -20.99
C ALA A 273 2.93 -13.72 -20.71
N ASN A 274 1.70 -14.02 -21.12
CA ASN A 274 1.04 -15.31 -20.85
C ASN A 274 1.84 -16.52 -21.34
N GLU A 275 2.67 -16.35 -22.37
CA GLU A 275 3.53 -17.39 -22.92
C GLU A 275 4.80 -17.69 -22.08
N ILE A 276 5.15 -16.81 -21.14
CA ILE A 276 6.31 -16.98 -20.25
C ILE A 276 5.81 -17.25 -18.83
N LYS A 277 5.71 -18.54 -18.47
CA LYS A 277 5.13 -18.99 -17.20
C LYS A 277 5.68 -18.25 -15.97
N ASN A 278 7.00 -18.14 -15.83
CA ASN A 278 7.61 -17.55 -14.64
C ASN A 278 7.28 -16.05 -14.51
N LEU A 279 7.26 -15.31 -15.62
CA LEU A 279 6.86 -13.90 -15.62
C LEU A 279 5.35 -13.75 -15.31
N LEU A 280 4.52 -14.66 -15.79
CA LEU A 280 3.10 -14.71 -15.47
C LEU A 280 2.85 -15.02 -13.98
N ASP A 281 3.62 -15.94 -13.40
CA ASP A 281 3.58 -16.28 -11.96
C ASP A 281 3.94 -15.05 -11.11
N GLU A 282 5.03 -14.37 -11.44
CA GLU A 282 5.45 -13.11 -10.80
C GLU A 282 4.40 -11.99 -10.95
N HIS A 283 3.79 -11.84 -12.14
CA HIS A 283 2.72 -10.87 -12.37
C HIS A 283 1.48 -11.16 -11.52
N THR A 284 1.10 -12.42 -11.44
CA THR A 284 -0.04 -12.88 -10.65
C THR A 284 0.20 -12.61 -9.16
N ASP A 285 1.40 -12.92 -8.64
CA ASP A 285 1.78 -12.65 -7.25
C ASP A 285 1.70 -11.14 -6.94
N MET A 286 2.28 -10.30 -7.80
CA MET A 286 2.24 -8.84 -7.63
C MET A 286 0.81 -8.30 -7.57
N CYS A 287 -0.06 -8.73 -8.48
CA CYS A 287 -1.47 -8.32 -8.49
C CYS A 287 -2.19 -8.77 -7.21
N LYS A 288 -1.99 -10.02 -6.78
CA LYS A 288 -2.60 -10.55 -5.55
C LYS A 288 -2.13 -9.80 -4.30
N ARG A 289 -0.86 -9.40 -4.22
CA ARG A 289 -0.33 -8.57 -3.13
C ARG A 289 -1.03 -7.22 -3.05
N ILE A 290 -1.18 -6.53 -4.18
CA ILE A 290 -1.88 -5.24 -4.22
C ILE A 290 -3.35 -5.41 -3.84
N LEU A 291 -4.04 -6.43 -4.37
CA LEU A 291 -5.42 -6.72 -3.99
C LEU A 291 -5.57 -6.97 -2.48
N ASN A 292 -4.60 -7.63 -1.85
CA ASN A 292 -4.62 -7.81 -0.39
C ASN A 292 -4.49 -6.48 0.36
N ILE A 293 -3.69 -5.54 -0.13
CA ILE A 293 -3.62 -4.19 0.46
C ILE A 293 -4.94 -3.45 0.23
N TYR A 294 -5.54 -3.53 -0.96
CA TYR A 294 -6.86 -2.95 -1.21
C TYR A 294 -7.94 -3.53 -0.29
N ARG A 295 -7.95 -4.86 -0.07
CA ARG A 295 -8.84 -5.51 0.89
C ARG A 295 -8.61 -4.97 2.31
N TYR A 296 -7.35 -4.83 2.72
CA TYR A 296 -7.04 -4.24 4.02
C TYR A 296 -7.55 -2.80 4.12
N MET A 297 -7.33 -1.96 3.11
CA MET A 297 -7.82 -0.58 3.08
C MET A 297 -9.34 -0.52 3.19
N VAL A 298 -10.04 -1.32 2.37
CA VAL A 298 -11.50 -1.43 2.41
C VAL A 298 -11.97 -1.86 3.79
N VAL A 299 -11.31 -2.82 4.44
CA VAL A 299 -11.80 -3.41 5.70
C VAL A 299 -11.39 -2.62 6.95
N GLN A 300 -10.16 -2.11 7.01
CA GLN A 300 -9.54 -1.63 8.26
C GLN A 300 -9.22 -0.14 8.24
N VAL A 301 -9.20 0.52 7.08
CA VAL A 301 -8.80 1.93 6.98
C VAL A 301 -10.03 2.81 6.79
N SER A 302 -10.12 3.90 7.56
CA SER A 302 -11.13 4.93 7.33
C SER A 302 -10.76 5.73 6.09
N MET A 303 -11.65 5.74 5.10
CA MET A 303 -11.47 6.46 3.84
C MET A 303 -12.56 7.52 3.68
N ASP A 304 -12.17 8.69 3.19
CA ASP A 304 -13.12 9.74 2.82
C ASP A 304 -13.86 9.37 1.52
N LYS A 305 -14.90 10.14 1.18
CA LYS A 305 -15.72 9.88 0.00
C LYS A 305 -14.89 9.82 -1.29
N LYS A 306 -13.95 10.75 -1.48
CA LYS A 306 -13.12 10.83 -2.69
C LYS A 306 -12.22 9.60 -2.82
N THR A 307 -11.64 9.14 -1.72
CA THR A 307 -10.77 7.96 -1.68
C THR A 307 -11.56 6.68 -1.92
N TRP A 308 -12.78 6.57 -1.37
CA TRP A 308 -13.71 5.47 -1.70
C TRP A 308 -14.05 5.44 -3.18
N GLU A 309 -14.50 6.56 -3.75
CA GLU A 309 -14.84 6.67 -5.18
C GLU A 309 -13.64 6.27 -6.06
N GLN A 310 -12.45 6.75 -5.71
CA GLN A 310 -11.24 6.41 -6.44
C GLN A 310 -10.86 4.92 -6.32
N MET A 311 -11.00 4.32 -5.14
CA MET A 311 -10.81 2.88 -4.95
C MET A 311 -11.76 2.08 -5.84
N LEU A 312 -13.04 2.43 -5.85
CA LEU A 312 -14.05 1.74 -6.66
C LEU A 312 -13.79 1.90 -8.15
N LEU A 313 -13.50 3.12 -8.63
CA LEU A 313 -13.18 3.40 -10.02
C LEU A 313 -11.96 2.61 -10.49
N VAL A 314 -10.89 2.58 -9.69
CA VAL A 314 -9.68 1.83 -10.05
C VAL A 314 -9.93 0.33 -10.04
N LEU A 315 -10.62 -0.22 -9.04
CA LEU A 315 -10.98 -1.64 -9.02
C LEU A 315 -11.85 -2.02 -10.22
N LEU A 316 -12.83 -1.17 -10.57
CA LEU A 316 -13.71 -1.40 -11.71
C LEU A 316 -12.92 -1.38 -13.02
N ARG A 317 -12.06 -0.37 -13.20
CA ARG A 317 -11.25 -0.22 -14.41
C ARG A 317 -10.22 -1.33 -14.57
N VAL A 318 -9.60 -1.77 -13.47
CA VAL A 318 -8.70 -2.92 -13.45
C VAL A 318 -9.46 -4.20 -13.81
N THR A 319 -10.63 -4.41 -13.22
CA THR A 319 -11.47 -5.58 -13.50
C THR A 319 -11.85 -5.62 -14.98
N GLU A 320 -12.34 -4.52 -15.54
CA GLU A 320 -12.65 -4.43 -16.96
C GLU A 320 -11.39 -4.69 -17.81
N SER A 321 -10.29 -3.99 -17.55
CA SER A 321 -9.10 -4.06 -18.40
C SER A 321 -8.44 -5.43 -18.39
N VAL A 322 -8.40 -6.10 -17.24
CA VAL A 322 -7.76 -7.42 -17.09
C VAL A 322 -8.66 -8.54 -17.62
N LEU A 323 -9.97 -8.46 -17.39
CA LEU A 323 -10.90 -9.57 -17.66
C LEU A 323 -11.60 -9.47 -19.03
N LYS A 324 -11.65 -8.28 -19.64
CA LYS A 324 -12.22 -8.08 -20.97
C LYS A 324 -11.30 -8.70 -22.01
N MET A 325 -11.72 -9.84 -22.55
CA MET A 325 -11.00 -10.56 -23.60
C MET A 325 -11.77 -10.46 -24.92
N PRO A 326 -11.08 -10.30 -26.06
CA PRO A 326 -11.69 -10.53 -27.36
C PRO A 326 -12.27 -11.94 -27.43
N SER A 327 -13.44 -12.11 -28.05
CA SER A 327 -14.16 -13.40 -28.09
C SER A 327 -13.31 -14.55 -28.66
N GLN A 328 -12.41 -14.26 -29.60
CA GLN A 328 -11.47 -15.23 -30.16
C GLN A 328 -10.44 -15.73 -29.13
N ALA A 329 -9.92 -14.84 -28.29
CA ALA A 329 -8.97 -15.20 -27.23
C ALA A 329 -9.67 -16.03 -26.13
N PHE A 330 -10.91 -15.68 -25.79
CA PHE A 330 -11.67 -16.43 -24.80
C PHE A 330 -11.86 -17.90 -25.19
N LEU A 331 -12.20 -18.17 -26.46
CA LEU A 331 -12.34 -19.55 -26.97
C LEU A 331 -11.01 -20.31 -26.94
N GLN A 332 -9.89 -19.64 -27.22
CA GLN A 332 -8.56 -20.25 -27.19
C GLN A 332 -8.15 -20.69 -25.77
N PHE A 333 -8.54 -19.93 -24.75
CA PHE A 333 -8.17 -20.18 -23.35
C PHE A 333 -9.27 -20.85 -22.53
N GLN A 334 -10.39 -21.22 -23.14
CA GLN A 334 -11.48 -21.95 -22.49
C GLN A 334 -10.95 -23.28 -21.92
N GLY A 335 -11.21 -23.53 -20.62
CA GLY A 335 -10.68 -24.70 -19.90
C GLY A 335 -9.19 -24.61 -19.51
N LYS A 336 -8.46 -23.56 -19.90
CA LYS A 336 -7.06 -23.29 -19.52
C LYS A 336 -6.91 -21.95 -18.79
N LYS A 337 -7.87 -21.61 -17.93
CA LYS A 337 -7.92 -20.34 -17.18
C LYS A 337 -6.59 -20.02 -16.46
N ASN A 338 -5.94 -21.04 -15.89
CA ASN A 338 -4.66 -20.93 -15.19
C ASN A 338 -3.45 -20.57 -16.09
N MET A 339 -3.60 -20.52 -17.41
CA MET A 339 -2.53 -20.13 -18.35
C MET A 339 -2.57 -18.63 -18.69
N THR A 340 -3.54 -17.89 -18.16
CA THR A 340 -3.67 -16.45 -18.41
C THR A 340 -3.71 -15.67 -17.11
N LEU A 341 -3.28 -14.41 -17.15
CA LEU A 341 -3.39 -13.53 -16.00
C LEU A 341 -4.87 -13.34 -15.59
N ALA A 342 -5.75 -13.12 -16.58
CA ALA A 342 -7.17 -12.90 -16.35
C ALA A 342 -7.82 -14.08 -15.62
N GLY A 343 -7.60 -15.31 -16.09
CA GLY A 343 -8.18 -16.49 -15.44
C GLY A 343 -7.67 -16.72 -14.02
N ARG A 344 -6.41 -16.36 -13.72
CA ARG A 344 -5.84 -16.45 -12.36
C ARG A 344 -6.32 -15.34 -11.42
N LEU A 345 -6.77 -14.22 -11.97
CA LEU A 345 -7.21 -13.04 -11.21
C LEU A 345 -8.73 -12.84 -11.19
N ALA A 346 -9.51 -13.55 -12.01
CA ALA A 346 -10.96 -13.39 -12.11
C ALA A 346 -11.66 -13.45 -10.74
N GLY A 347 -11.52 -14.57 -10.02
CA GLY A 347 -12.08 -14.71 -8.67
C GLY A 347 -11.61 -13.63 -7.70
N PRO A 348 -10.28 -13.45 -7.49
CA PRO A 348 -9.75 -12.40 -6.61
C PRO A 348 -10.23 -10.98 -6.95
N LEU A 349 -10.37 -10.63 -8.23
CA LEU A 349 -10.85 -9.34 -8.68
C LEU A 349 -12.34 -9.16 -8.38
N PHE A 350 -13.19 -10.11 -8.78
CA PHE A 350 -14.63 -10.02 -8.52
C PHE A 350 -14.93 -9.97 -7.02
N GLN A 351 -14.29 -10.85 -6.24
CA GLN A 351 -14.44 -10.85 -4.79
C GLN A 351 -14.07 -9.48 -4.19
N THR A 352 -12.91 -8.92 -4.58
CA THR A 352 -12.45 -7.63 -4.03
C THR A 352 -13.36 -6.49 -4.47
N LEU A 353 -13.75 -6.46 -5.75
CA LEU A 353 -14.64 -5.43 -6.31
C LEU A 353 -16.00 -5.44 -5.63
N ILE A 354 -16.67 -6.59 -5.55
CA ILE A 354 -18.02 -6.72 -4.99
C ILE A 354 -18.03 -6.37 -3.51
N VAL A 355 -17.08 -6.89 -2.73
CA VAL A 355 -16.96 -6.58 -1.29
C VAL A 355 -16.66 -5.10 -1.07
N ALA A 356 -15.76 -4.51 -1.86
CA ALA A 356 -15.47 -3.09 -1.78
C ALA A 356 -16.70 -2.24 -2.12
N TRP A 357 -17.48 -2.64 -3.13
CA TRP A 357 -18.69 -1.92 -3.52
C TRP A 357 -19.74 -1.91 -2.42
N ILE A 358 -20.02 -3.06 -1.83
CA ILE A 358 -20.97 -3.18 -0.71
C ILE A 358 -20.50 -2.35 0.47
N LYS A 359 -19.23 -2.49 0.84
CA LYS A 359 -18.71 -1.77 1.99
C LYS A 359 -18.73 -0.27 1.77
N ALA A 360 -18.39 0.21 0.58
CA ALA A 360 -18.47 1.62 0.25
C ALA A 360 -19.91 2.16 0.42
N ASN A 361 -20.92 1.43 -0.05
CA ASN A 361 -22.33 1.82 0.11
C ASN A 361 -22.79 1.90 1.57
N LEU A 362 -22.12 1.21 2.49
CA LEU A 362 -22.39 1.30 3.93
C LEU A 362 -21.69 2.50 4.61
N ASN A 363 -20.66 3.07 3.97
CA ASN A 363 -19.83 4.13 4.56
C ASN A 363 -20.04 5.50 3.90
N VAL A 364 -20.32 5.54 2.60
CA VAL A 364 -20.45 6.77 1.83
C VAL A 364 -21.55 6.64 0.77
N TYR A 365 -22.14 7.76 0.38
CA TYR A 365 -23.06 7.81 -0.75
C TYR A 365 -22.31 7.60 -2.06
N ILE A 366 -22.70 6.56 -2.80
CA ILE A 366 -22.20 6.25 -4.14
C ILE A 366 -23.18 6.78 -5.19
N SER A 367 -22.67 7.53 -6.17
CA SER A 367 -23.50 8.12 -7.22
C SER A 367 -24.17 7.06 -8.09
N ARG A 368 -25.31 7.43 -8.68
CA ARG A 368 -26.01 6.58 -9.64
C ARG A 368 -25.14 6.25 -10.86
N GLU A 369 -24.40 7.22 -11.38
CA GLU A 369 -23.51 7.04 -12.53
C GLU A 369 -22.47 5.94 -12.27
N LEU A 370 -21.89 5.89 -11.07
CA LEU A 370 -20.91 4.86 -10.72
C LEU A 370 -21.55 3.47 -10.64
N TRP A 371 -22.80 3.38 -10.21
CA TRP A 371 -23.58 2.13 -10.25
C TRP A 371 -23.92 1.68 -11.68
N ASP A 372 -24.27 2.62 -12.56
CA ASP A 372 -24.51 2.35 -13.98
C ASP A 372 -23.22 1.84 -14.66
N ASP A 373 -22.06 2.41 -14.32
CA ASP A 373 -20.75 1.94 -14.78
C ASP A 373 -20.43 0.53 -14.28
N LEU A 374 -20.70 0.23 -12.99
CA LEU A 374 -20.56 -1.12 -12.45
C LEU A 374 -21.41 -2.12 -13.23
N LEU A 375 -22.69 -1.80 -13.40
CA LEU A 375 -23.64 -2.65 -14.10
C LEU A 375 -23.17 -2.92 -15.54
N SER A 376 -22.74 -1.88 -16.25
CA SER A 376 -22.22 -1.97 -17.61
C SER A 376 -21.02 -2.92 -17.70
N VAL A 377 -20.03 -2.74 -16.82
CA VAL A 377 -18.83 -3.59 -16.81
C VAL A 377 -19.17 -5.03 -16.44
N LEU A 378 -19.90 -5.27 -15.35
CA LEU A 378 -20.24 -6.63 -14.91
C LEU A 378 -21.10 -7.37 -15.95
N SER A 379 -22.05 -6.67 -16.59
CA SER A 379 -22.87 -7.24 -17.66
C SER A 379 -22.01 -7.69 -18.85
N SER A 380 -20.96 -6.93 -19.17
CA SER A 380 -20.01 -7.29 -20.23
C SER A 380 -19.10 -8.48 -19.89
N LEU A 381 -19.01 -8.88 -18.61
CA LEU A 381 -18.11 -9.91 -18.10
C LEU A 381 -18.84 -11.19 -17.65
N THR A 382 -20.11 -11.35 -18.00
CA THR A 382 -20.97 -12.49 -17.62
C THR A 382 -20.49 -13.85 -18.11
N TYR A 383 -19.55 -13.90 -19.05
CA TYR A 383 -18.90 -15.14 -19.50
C TYR A 383 -17.89 -15.71 -18.49
N TRP A 384 -17.51 -14.96 -17.45
CA TRP A 384 -16.73 -15.48 -16.33
C TRP A 384 -17.65 -16.08 -15.26
N GLU A 385 -17.59 -17.39 -15.09
CA GLU A 385 -18.33 -18.12 -14.04
C GLU A 385 -18.03 -17.58 -12.63
N GLU A 386 -16.79 -17.14 -12.41
CA GLU A 386 -16.34 -16.52 -11.16
C GLU A 386 -17.20 -15.31 -10.78
N LEU A 387 -17.71 -14.53 -11.74
CA LEU A 387 -18.61 -13.41 -11.45
C LEU A 387 -19.92 -13.89 -10.83
N ALA A 388 -20.55 -14.90 -11.44
CA ALA A 388 -21.81 -15.46 -10.94
C ALA A 388 -21.63 -16.10 -9.56
N THR A 389 -20.52 -16.84 -9.36
CA THR A 389 -20.19 -17.47 -8.08
C THR A 389 -20.00 -16.45 -6.97
N GLU A 390 -19.16 -15.42 -7.18
CA GLU A 390 -18.90 -14.39 -6.16
C GLU A 390 -20.15 -13.55 -5.87
N TRP A 391 -20.95 -13.24 -6.89
CA TRP A 391 -22.22 -12.54 -6.70
C TRP A 391 -23.22 -13.39 -5.89
N SER A 392 -23.33 -14.68 -6.19
CA SER A 392 -24.19 -15.61 -5.45
C SER A 392 -23.79 -15.69 -3.98
N LEU A 393 -22.50 -15.90 -3.69
CA LEU A 393 -21.98 -15.97 -2.32
C LEU A 393 -22.23 -14.66 -1.54
N THR A 394 -22.07 -13.54 -2.22
CA THR A 394 -22.32 -12.22 -1.66
C THR A 394 -23.80 -12.03 -1.32
N MET A 395 -24.70 -12.36 -2.24
CA MET A 395 -26.15 -12.28 -2.02
C MET A 395 -26.59 -13.19 -0.89
N GLU A 396 -26.04 -14.40 -0.79
CA GLU A 396 -26.30 -15.32 0.32
C GLU A 396 -25.86 -14.70 1.66
N THR A 397 -24.65 -14.13 1.71
CA THR A 397 -24.11 -13.50 2.92
C THR A 397 -24.95 -12.29 3.34
N LEU A 398 -25.30 -11.40 2.41
CA LEU A 398 -26.16 -10.25 2.68
C LEU A 398 -27.54 -10.70 3.14
N THR A 399 -28.12 -11.72 2.52
CA THR A 399 -29.42 -12.27 2.92
C THR A 399 -29.38 -12.82 4.34
N LYS A 400 -28.34 -13.56 4.72
CA LYS A 400 -28.13 -14.05 6.09
C LYS A 400 -28.00 -12.90 7.10
N VAL A 401 -27.20 -11.89 6.78
CA VAL A 401 -27.01 -10.71 7.64
C VAL A 401 -28.32 -9.94 7.82
N LEU A 402 -29.07 -9.70 6.74
CA LEU A 402 -30.35 -9.00 6.79
C LEU A 402 -31.41 -9.82 7.54
N ALA A 403 -31.51 -11.13 7.30
CA ALA A 403 -32.45 -11.99 7.99
C ALA A 403 -32.22 -11.98 9.51
N ARG A 404 -30.95 -12.03 9.93
CA ARG A 404 -30.56 -11.95 11.33
C ARG A 404 -30.85 -10.58 11.94
N ASN A 405 -30.55 -9.49 11.22
CA ASN A 405 -30.71 -8.14 11.78
C ASN A 405 -32.15 -7.63 11.77
N LEU A 406 -32.95 -7.97 10.76
CA LEU A 406 -34.33 -7.49 10.62
C LEU A 406 -35.36 -8.41 11.26
N TYR A 407 -35.11 -9.72 11.23
CA TYR A 407 -36.08 -10.74 11.67
C TYR A 407 -35.56 -11.61 12.82
N SER A 408 -34.34 -11.40 13.30
CA SER A 408 -33.70 -12.26 14.31
C SER A 408 -33.71 -13.75 13.93
N LEU A 409 -33.70 -14.03 12.62
CA LEU A 409 -33.78 -15.38 12.06
C LEU A 409 -32.40 -15.86 11.65
N ASP A 410 -32.00 -17.05 12.11
CA ASP A 410 -30.83 -17.74 11.57
C ASP A 410 -31.26 -18.67 10.44
N LEU A 411 -30.90 -18.32 9.20
CA LEU A 411 -31.18 -19.14 8.01
C LEU A 411 -30.40 -20.47 8.01
N SER A 412 -29.39 -20.60 8.85
CA SER A 412 -28.62 -21.84 9.01
C SER A 412 -29.28 -22.78 10.03
N ASP A 413 -30.25 -22.28 10.81
CA ASP A 413 -30.89 -22.99 11.91
C ASP A 413 -32.39 -22.66 11.97
N LEU A 414 -33.11 -22.99 10.89
CA LEU A 414 -34.52 -22.65 10.77
C LEU A 414 -35.38 -23.46 11.77
N PRO A 415 -36.33 -22.83 12.48
CA PRO A 415 -37.22 -23.52 13.42
C PRO A 415 -38.01 -24.67 12.79
N LEU A 416 -38.33 -24.56 11.51
CA LEU A 416 -39.05 -25.58 10.75
C LEU A 416 -38.17 -26.80 10.43
N ASP A 417 -36.85 -26.63 10.30
CA ASP A 417 -35.93 -27.75 10.09
C ASP A 417 -35.81 -28.59 11.36
N LYS A 418 -35.84 -27.96 12.55
CA LYS A 418 -35.94 -28.69 13.81
C LYS A 418 -37.23 -29.52 13.91
N LEU A 419 -38.35 -28.98 13.45
CA LEU A 419 -39.64 -29.68 13.45
C LEU A 419 -39.68 -30.82 12.41
N SER A 420 -39.06 -30.64 11.24
CA SER A 420 -38.97 -31.67 10.22
C SER A 420 -38.03 -32.81 10.67
N GLU A 421 -36.89 -32.49 11.27
CA GLU A 421 -35.98 -33.45 11.90
C GLU A 421 -36.64 -34.19 13.07
N GLN A 422 -37.39 -33.49 13.91
CA GLN A 422 -38.12 -34.10 15.03
C GLN A 422 -39.23 -35.04 14.53
N LYS A 423 -39.93 -34.68 13.44
CA LYS A 423 -40.90 -35.55 12.78
C LYS A 423 -40.25 -36.77 12.12
N GLN A 424 -39.09 -36.61 11.46
CA GLN A 424 -38.34 -37.74 10.90
C GLN A 424 -37.79 -38.68 11.98
N LYS A 425 -37.26 -38.13 13.09
CA LYS A 425 -36.83 -38.93 14.26
C LYS A 425 -38.00 -39.68 14.90
N LYS A 426 -39.19 -39.07 14.96
CA LYS A 426 -40.42 -39.73 15.46
C LYS A 426 -40.93 -40.84 14.53
N HIS A 427 -40.75 -40.69 13.22
CA HIS A 427 -41.07 -41.74 12.25
C HIS A 427 -40.05 -42.89 12.26
N LYS A 428 -38.76 -42.59 12.48
CA LYS A 428 -37.69 -43.60 12.61
C LYS A 428 -37.72 -44.36 13.94
N GLY A 429 -38.34 -43.79 14.97
CA GLY A 429 -38.55 -44.41 16.29
C GLY A 429 -39.78 -45.33 16.41
N LYS A 430 -40.57 -45.49 15.34
CA LYS A 430 -41.73 -46.42 15.30
C LYS A 430 -41.65 -47.29 14.06
N GLY A 431 -40.89 -48.39 14.12
CA GLY A 431 -40.93 -49.42 13.10
C GLY A 431 -39.60 -50.15 12.93
N VAL A 432 -39.49 -51.29 13.61
CA VAL A 432 -38.56 -52.38 13.26
C VAL A 432 -38.92 -52.91 11.87
N GLY A 433 -37.92 -53.09 11.01
CA GLY A 433 -37.93 -54.05 9.90
C GLY A 433 -38.50 -53.60 8.55
N HIS A 434 -37.65 -53.08 7.66
CA HIS A 434 -37.43 -53.67 6.33
C HIS A 434 -36.27 -52.97 5.61
N GLU A 435 -35.35 -53.75 5.04
CA GLU A 435 -34.36 -53.30 4.07
C GLU A 435 -35.05 -52.57 2.93
N PHE A 436 -34.66 -51.33 2.65
CA PHE A 436 -34.83 -50.75 1.32
C PHE A 436 -33.60 -49.91 0.92
N GLN A 437 -33.14 -50.27 -0.28
CA GLN A 437 -32.04 -49.78 -1.08
C GLN A 437 -31.90 -48.25 -1.08
N LYS A 438 -30.68 -47.79 -0.81
CA LYS A 438 -30.27 -46.38 -0.85
C LYS A 438 -30.20 -45.93 -2.31
N VAL A 439 -31.26 -45.28 -2.81
CA VAL A 439 -31.18 -44.47 -4.04
C VAL A 439 -30.98 -43.03 -3.61
N SER A 440 -29.78 -42.50 -3.89
CA SER A 440 -29.45 -41.09 -3.77
C SER A 440 -30.26 -40.32 -4.81
N VAL A 441 -31.31 -39.61 -4.39
CA VAL A 441 -32.02 -38.65 -5.23
C VAL A 441 -31.73 -37.26 -4.68
N ASP A 442 -30.85 -36.54 -5.39
CA ASP A 442 -30.71 -35.10 -5.31
C ASP A 442 -32.09 -34.44 -5.44
N LYS A 443 -32.56 -33.81 -4.37
CA LYS A 443 -33.75 -32.93 -4.42
C LYS A 443 -33.29 -31.50 -4.34
N SER A 444 -32.94 -30.97 -5.50
CA SER A 444 -32.89 -29.54 -5.80
C SER A 444 -34.27 -28.91 -5.53
N PHE A 445 -34.26 -27.85 -4.73
CA PHE A 445 -35.42 -27.03 -4.35
C PHE A 445 -35.82 -26.08 -5.48
N SER A 446 -36.18 -26.62 -6.64
CA SER A 446 -36.60 -25.79 -7.78
C SER A 446 -37.63 -26.52 -8.63
N ARG A 447 -38.88 -26.51 -8.19
CA ARG A 447 -40.06 -26.66 -9.05
C ARG A 447 -41.32 -26.33 -8.28
N GLY A 448 -41.91 -25.17 -8.56
CA GLY A 448 -43.17 -24.79 -7.91
C GLY A 448 -43.75 -23.43 -8.29
N TRP A 449 -43.51 -22.91 -9.49
CA TRP A 449 -44.31 -21.80 -10.04
C TRP A 449 -44.54 -22.05 -11.54
N SER A 450 -45.57 -22.83 -11.84
CA SER A 450 -46.35 -22.65 -13.07
C SER A 450 -47.79 -22.94 -12.72
N ARG A 451 -48.58 -21.87 -12.67
CA ARG A 451 -50.04 -21.91 -12.74
C ARG A 451 -50.43 -21.92 -14.21
N ASP A 452 -51.50 -22.64 -14.46
CA ASP A 452 -52.31 -22.78 -15.68
C ASP A 452 -51.74 -23.67 -16.79
#